data_AF-A0A2S8B6I3-F1
#
_entry.id   AF-A0A2S8B6I3-F1
#
_cell.length_a   1.000
_cell.length_b   1.000
_cell.length_c   1.000
_cell.angle_alpha   90.00
_cell.angle_beta   90.00
_cell.angle_gamma   90.00
#
_symmetry.space_group_name_H-M   'P 1'
#
loop_
_entity.id
_entity.type
_entity.pdbx_description
1 polymer ?
#
loop_
_entity_poly.entity_id
_entity_poly.type
_entity_poly.pdbx_seq_one_letter_code
_entity_poly.pdbx_strand_id
1 'polypeptide(L)'
;MALALVAALIAPGLIGEARAADWQMPGIYAYEVKDWDPDVGKHFPRLIVRYYTVGAIDPQVALIRKLAENGNPILIDFEFIRNYDQRRGAEDLPPYEEVEAELLSVLDKLEGTPIEAISFDEENGLSANKITYLNRLYRAAKQSFPKRQFLQWIAMQSKAGHVDLGWVGSIATDGWVIDPYLSSEEDYGEIVQRLTETSKPIYSVIWATPGRPIGKRPHPGTDAGWWNDSQWKTFYNRLAINQANKVATIFYLYGTEGKTIKRTWAGNPCDRQFYSDLVNVTLPYYRSHRLSPVTPASRPKWIPGYCEGTR
;
A
#
# COMPACT_ATOMS: atom_id res chain seq x y z
N MET A 1 -37.81 15.22 55.30
CA MET A 1 -36.37 15.00 55.02
C MET A 1 -36.27 14.00 53.90
N ALA A 2 -35.64 14.39 52.80
CA ALA A 2 -35.55 13.67 51.54
C ALA A 2 -34.66 12.42 51.64
N LEU A 3 -34.92 11.40 50.83
CA LEU A 3 -33.96 10.99 49.80
C LEU A 3 -34.71 10.31 48.64
N ALA A 4 -34.37 10.74 47.44
CA ALA A 4 -35.04 10.43 46.20
C ALA A 4 -34.37 9.27 45.44
N LEU A 5 -35.20 8.63 44.62
CA LEU A 5 -34.93 7.77 43.47
C LEU A 5 -33.70 8.22 42.64
N VAL A 6 -32.86 7.27 42.22
CA VAL A 6 -32.39 7.15 40.82
C VAL A 6 -32.17 5.67 40.50
N ALA A 7 -33.13 5.08 39.80
CA ALA A 7 -32.89 3.92 38.94
C ALA A 7 -32.32 4.46 37.62
N ALA A 8 -31.05 4.15 37.32
CA ALA A 8 -30.46 4.45 36.03
C ALA A 8 -30.46 3.18 35.17
N LEU A 9 -31.30 3.22 34.13
CA LEU A 9 -31.29 2.34 32.98
C LEU A 9 -29.88 2.22 32.40
N ILE A 10 -29.31 1.02 32.42
CA ILE A 10 -28.18 0.68 31.56
C ILE A 10 -28.77 0.39 30.18
N ALA A 11 -28.56 1.33 29.26
CA ALA A 11 -28.97 1.24 27.88
C ALA A 11 -28.31 0.03 27.18
N PRO A 12 -29.00 -0.63 26.22
CA PRO A 12 -28.37 -1.59 25.33
C PRO A 12 -27.58 -0.82 24.28
N GLY A 13 -26.28 -0.67 24.52
CA GLY A 13 -25.42 0.05 23.60
C GLY A 13 -23.97 -0.24 23.89
N LEU A 14 -23.54 -1.47 23.66
CA LEU A 14 -22.13 -1.88 23.59
C LEU A 14 -22.06 -3.30 23.01
N ILE A 15 -22.27 -3.44 21.71
CA ILE A 15 -21.67 -4.54 20.92
C ILE A 15 -21.02 -3.89 19.70
N GLY A 16 -19.87 -3.27 19.94
CA GLY A 16 -18.93 -2.80 18.91
C GLY A 16 -17.87 -3.86 18.62
N GLU A 17 -18.24 -5.14 18.60
CA GLU A 17 -17.32 -6.28 18.39
C GLU A 17 -17.29 -6.80 16.94
N ALA A 18 -17.74 -6.01 15.95
CA ALA A 18 -17.77 -6.43 14.55
C ALA A 18 -17.06 -5.43 13.62
N ARG A 19 -15.73 -5.26 13.75
CA ARG A 19 -14.85 -4.67 12.70
C ARG A 19 -13.38 -5.13 12.73
N ALA A 20 -12.97 -6.00 13.65
CA ALA A 20 -11.57 -6.44 13.76
C ALA A 20 -11.11 -7.37 12.60
N ALA A 21 -12.02 -7.83 11.73
CA ALA A 21 -11.71 -8.69 10.59
C ALA A 21 -11.49 -7.94 9.26
N ASP A 22 -11.89 -6.66 9.14
CA ASP A 22 -11.90 -5.95 7.85
C ASP A 22 -10.57 -5.27 7.51
N TRP A 23 -9.66 -5.11 8.48
CA TRP A 23 -8.44 -4.32 8.29
C TRP A 23 -7.31 -5.12 7.62
N GLN A 24 -7.38 -6.45 7.67
CA GLN A 24 -6.40 -7.35 7.05
C GLN A 24 -6.72 -7.70 5.60
N MET A 25 -7.81 -7.16 5.05
CA MET A 25 -8.22 -7.51 3.70
C MET A 25 -7.20 -7.01 2.66
N PRO A 26 -6.65 -7.91 1.83
CA PRO A 26 -5.61 -7.55 0.90
C PRO A 26 -6.16 -6.67 -0.23
N GLY A 27 -5.45 -5.58 -0.53
CA GLY A 27 -5.73 -4.72 -1.69
C GLY A 27 -4.83 -5.01 -2.89
N ILE A 28 -5.05 -4.29 -3.99
CA ILE A 28 -4.10 -4.19 -5.11
C ILE A 28 -3.60 -2.76 -5.23
N TYR A 29 -2.31 -2.60 -5.56
CA TYR A 29 -1.76 -1.34 -6.02
C TYR A 29 -1.78 -1.26 -7.55
N ALA A 30 -2.64 -0.38 -8.08
CA ALA A 30 -2.73 -0.10 -9.52
C ALA A 30 -2.06 1.24 -9.84
N TYR A 31 -1.03 1.22 -10.70
CA TYR A 31 -0.27 2.40 -11.16
C TYR A 31 -1.17 3.30 -12.00
N GLU A 32 -1.97 2.69 -12.87
CA GLU A 32 -2.90 3.40 -13.72
C GLU A 32 -4.20 2.58 -13.80
N VAL A 33 -5.35 3.23 -13.64
CA VAL A 33 -6.62 2.50 -13.64
C VAL A 33 -6.98 1.93 -15.02
N LYS A 34 -6.45 2.49 -16.12
CA LYS A 34 -6.59 1.87 -17.45
C LYS A 34 -5.90 0.49 -17.54
N ASP A 35 -5.02 0.21 -16.59
CA ASP A 35 -4.34 -1.08 -16.43
C ASP A 35 -5.09 -2.05 -15.53
N TRP A 36 -6.18 -1.59 -14.91
CA TRP A 36 -7.05 -2.39 -14.06
C TRP A 36 -8.05 -3.19 -14.88
N ASP A 37 -8.10 -4.50 -14.62
CA ASP A 37 -9.16 -5.37 -15.10
C ASP A 37 -10.30 -5.38 -14.07
N PRO A 38 -11.51 -4.94 -14.43
CA PRO A 38 -12.65 -4.93 -13.53
C PRO A 38 -12.99 -6.30 -12.93
N ASP A 39 -12.72 -7.40 -13.64
CA ASP A 39 -13.00 -8.75 -13.13
C ASP A 39 -12.03 -9.15 -12.03
N VAL A 40 -10.78 -8.71 -12.12
CA VAL A 40 -9.77 -8.91 -11.05
C VAL A 40 -10.15 -8.08 -9.83
N GLY A 41 -10.61 -6.86 -10.05
CA GLY A 41 -11.15 -5.98 -9.04
C GLY A 41 -12.13 -6.67 -8.09
N LYS A 42 -13.01 -7.51 -8.62
CA LYS A 42 -14.03 -8.24 -7.83
C LYS A 42 -13.42 -9.15 -6.76
N HIS A 43 -12.18 -9.59 -6.94
CA HIS A 43 -11.51 -10.48 -5.99
C HIS A 43 -10.77 -9.74 -4.88
N PHE A 44 -10.50 -8.43 -5.06
CA PHE A 44 -9.79 -7.62 -4.08
C PHE A 44 -10.72 -6.57 -3.48
N PRO A 45 -11.02 -6.67 -2.18
CA PRO A 45 -11.93 -5.76 -1.50
C PRO A 45 -11.34 -4.36 -1.27
N ARG A 46 -10.13 -4.05 -1.75
CA ARG A 46 -9.47 -2.73 -1.64
C ARG A 46 -8.66 -2.43 -2.89
N LEU A 47 -8.67 -1.17 -3.32
CA LEU A 47 -7.88 -0.69 -4.44
C LEU A 47 -7.06 0.52 -4.03
N ILE A 48 -5.75 0.47 -4.25
CA ILE A 48 -4.93 1.68 -4.26
C ILE A 48 -4.84 2.17 -5.69
N VAL A 49 -5.21 3.43 -5.87
CA VAL A 49 -5.19 4.11 -7.15
C VAL A 49 -4.18 5.24 -7.05
N ARG A 50 -3.15 5.19 -7.89
CA ARG A 50 -2.23 6.31 -8.01
C ARG A 50 -2.91 7.49 -8.71
N TYR A 51 -2.73 8.67 -8.13
CA TYR A 51 -3.20 9.93 -8.67
C TYR A 51 -2.00 10.83 -8.96
N TYR A 52 -1.81 11.18 -10.23
CA TYR A 52 -0.73 12.07 -10.64
C TYR A 52 -1.24 13.50 -10.73
N THR A 53 -0.57 14.43 -10.03
CA THR A 53 -0.82 15.88 -10.16
C THR A 53 -0.42 16.45 -11.52
N VAL A 54 0.36 15.70 -12.30
CA VAL A 54 0.75 16.08 -13.66
C VAL A 54 -0.22 15.45 -14.66
N GLY A 55 -1.44 15.99 -14.79
CA GLY A 55 -2.43 15.49 -15.73
C GLY A 55 -3.79 16.19 -15.69
N ALA A 56 -4.73 15.74 -16.53
CA ALA A 56 -6.11 16.20 -16.46
C ALA A 56 -6.77 15.67 -15.18
N ILE A 57 -7.02 16.57 -14.22
CA ILE A 57 -7.60 16.29 -12.91
C ILE A 57 -8.97 15.61 -13.02
N ASP A 58 -9.85 16.11 -13.89
CA ASP A 58 -11.25 15.68 -13.94
C ASP A 58 -11.44 14.21 -14.37
N PRO A 59 -10.75 13.70 -15.41
CA PRO A 59 -10.78 12.28 -15.73
C PRO A 59 -10.36 11.36 -14.59
N GLN A 60 -9.35 11.74 -13.79
CA GLN A 60 -8.89 10.94 -12.66
C GLN A 60 -9.90 10.93 -11.50
N VAL A 61 -10.51 12.08 -11.20
CA VAL A 61 -11.58 12.18 -10.18
C VAL A 61 -12.79 11.32 -10.57
N ALA A 62 -13.27 11.42 -11.80
CA ALA A 62 -14.42 10.65 -12.29
C ALA A 62 -14.16 9.14 -12.17
N LEU A 63 -12.91 8.74 -12.40
CA LEU A 63 -12.48 7.36 -12.31
C LEU A 63 -12.43 6.85 -10.88
N ILE A 64 -11.86 7.63 -9.95
CA ILE A 64 -11.87 7.31 -8.52
C ILE A 64 -13.30 7.14 -8.01
N ARG A 65 -14.20 8.06 -8.38
CA ARG A 65 -15.64 7.97 -8.03
C ARG A 65 -16.26 6.66 -8.51
N LYS A 66 -16.07 6.33 -9.79
CA LYS A 66 -16.59 5.08 -10.38
C LYS A 66 -16.06 3.83 -9.68
N LEU A 67 -14.78 3.81 -9.31
CA LEU A 67 -14.19 2.68 -8.58
C LEU A 67 -14.77 2.54 -7.16
N ALA A 68 -14.99 3.67 -6.50
CA ALA A 68 -15.55 3.74 -5.16
C ALA A 68 -17.03 3.33 -5.13
N GLU A 69 -17.82 3.72 -6.15
CA GLU A 69 -19.22 3.30 -6.34
C GLU A 69 -19.39 1.79 -6.49
N ASN A 70 -18.37 1.08 -6.98
CA ASN A 70 -18.36 -0.39 -7.05
C ASN A 70 -18.09 -1.06 -5.69
N GLY A 71 -18.09 -0.31 -4.59
CA GLY A 71 -17.97 -0.83 -3.22
C GLY A 71 -16.52 -1.05 -2.76
N ASN A 72 -15.52 -0.62 -3.52
CA ASN A 72 -14.12 -0.73 -3.15
C ASN A 72 -13.70 0.48 -2.30
N PRO A 73 -13.19 0.29 -1.06
CA PRO A 73 -12.42 1.31 -0.38
C PRO A 73 -11.20 1.68 -1.22
N ILE A 74 -11.05 2.98 -1.48
CA ILE A 74 -9.98 3.52 -2.31
C ILE A 74 -8.92 4.17 -1.42
N LEU A 75 -7.66 3.78 -1.58
CA LEU A 75 -6.51 4.57 -1.13
C LEU A 75 -5.99 5.36 -2.32
N ILE A 76 -5.83 6.67 -2.17
CA ILE A 76 -5.30 7.54 -3.23
C ILE A 76 -3.84 7.82 -2.93
N ASP A 77 -2.96 7.50 -3.86
CA ASP A 77 -1.57 7.92 -3.78
C ASP A 77 -1.36 9.23 -4.53
N PHE A 78 -1.27 10.35 -3.80
CA PHE A 78 -1.22 11.70 -4.36
C PHE A 78 0.23 12.10 -4.66
N GLU A 79 0.62 11.97 -5.93
CA GLU A 79 1.96 12.20 -6.44
C GLU A 79 2.13 13.63 -6.93
N PHE A 80 3.05 14.37 -6.32
CA PHE A 80 3.39 15.75 -6.69
C PHE A 80 4.86 15.96 -7.02
N ILE A 81 5.74 15.02 -6.66
CA ILE A 81 7.12 15.04 -7.08
C ILE A 81 7.22 14.69 -8.56
N ARG A 82 7.73 15.65 -9.33
CA ARG A 82 7.71 15.66 -10.80
C ARG A 82 8.84 14.85 -11.42
N ASN A 83 9.93 14.58 -10.69
CA ASN A 83 11.08 13.84 -11.21
C ASN A 83 11.93 13.16 -10.12
N TYR A 84 12.90 12.35 -10.57
CA TYR A 84 13.81 11.62 -9.68
C TYR A 84 14.74 12.53 -8.87
N ASP A 85 15.16 13.68 -9.43
CA ASP A 85 16.04 14.62 -8.74
C ASP A 85 15.36 15.27 -7.53
N GLN A 86 14.08 15.62 -7.64
CA GLN A 86 13.24 16.04 -6.52
C GLN A 86 13.03 14.93 -5.48
N ARG A 87 12.86 13.66 -5.91
CA ARG A 87 12.72 12.52 -4.98
C ARG A 87 13.96 12.36 -4.10
N ARG A 88 15.16 12.46 -4.70
CA ARG A 88 16.44 12.37 -3.98
C ARG A 88 16.91 13.66 -3.32
N GLY A 89 16.17 14.77 -3.47
CA GLY A 89 16.51 16.07 -2.88
C GLY A 89 17.66 16.81 -3.57
N ALA A 90 17.91 16.53 -4.85
CA ALA A 90 18.87 17.24 -5.70
C ALA A 90 18.25 18.44 -6.44
N GLU A 91 16.92 18.54 -6.45
CA GLU A 91 16.16 19.67 -7.00
C GLU A 91 15.12 20.12 -5.96
N ASP A 92 14.72 21.39 -6.06
CA ASP A 92 13.67 21.97 -5.21
C ASP A 92 12.34 21.25 -5.40
N LEU A 93 11.59 21.13 -4.30
CA LEU A 93 10.23 20.61 -4.33
C LEU A 93 9.33 21.53 -5.16
N PRO A 94 8.24 21.01 -5.75
CA PRO A 94 7.24 21.84 -6.42
C PRO A 94 6.72 22.94 -5.48
N PRO A 95 6.33 24.12 -6.03
CA PRO A 95 5.79 25.21 -5.23
C PRO A 95 4.66 24.73 -4.33
N TYR A 96 4.75 25.04 -3.03
CA TYR A 96 3.81 24.53 -2.03
C TYR A 96 2.38 24.96 -2.35
N GLU A 97 2.20 26.22 -2.72
CA GLU A 97 0.89 26.83 -2.95
C GLU A 97 0.18 26.17 -4.16
N GLU A 98 0.93 25.72 -5.16
CA GLU A 98 0.38 24.97 -6.30
C GLU A 98 -0.12 23.59 -5.84
N VAL A 99 0.71 22.85 -5.10
CA VAL A 99 0.38 21.49 -4.64
C VAL A 99 -0.76 21.50 -3.62
N GLU A 100 -0.78 22.48 -2.72
CA GLU A 100 -1.87 22.67 -1.76
C GLU A 100 -3.19 22.95 -2.47
N ALA A 101 -3.21 23.93 -3.40
CA ALA A 101 -4.42 24.29 -4.12
C ALA A 101 -4.97 23.10 -4.92
N GLU A 102 -4.09 22.33 -5.56
CA GLU A 102 -4.48 21.14 -6.29
C GLU A 102 -5.00 20.03 -5.38
N LEU A 103 -4.29 19.72 -4.29
CA LEU A 103 -4.73 18.73 -3.30
C LEU A 103 -6.14 19.06 -2.78
N LEU A 104 -6.36 20.31 -2.36
CA LEU A 104 -7.65 20.74 -1.85
C LEU A 104 -8.74 20.69 -2.94
N SER A 105 -8.43 21.07 -4.18
CA SER A 105 -9.37 20.99 -5.31
C SER A 105 -9.76 19.53 -5.61
N VAL A 106 -8.81 18.61 -5.60
CA VAL A 106 -9.07 17.18 -5.82
C VAL A 106 -9.93 16.61 -4.70
N LEU A 107 -9.63 16.94 -3.45
CA LEU A 107 -10.39 16.45 -2.29
C LEU A 107 -11.83 17.00 -2.26
N ASP A 108 -12.02 18.26 -2.63
CA ASP A 108 -13.34 18.88 -2.77
C ASP A 108 -14.16 18.18 -3.86
N LYS A 109 -13.54 17.97 -5.03
CA LYS A 109 -14.14 17.17 -6.11
C LYS A 109 -14.39 15.71 -5.72
N LEU A 110 -13.79 15.20 -4.66
CA LEU A 110 -14.04 13.84 -4.16
C LEU A 110 -14.95 13.81 -2.93
N GLU A 111 -15.63 14.92 -2.61
CA GLU A 111 -16.66 14.95 -1.59
C GLU A 111 -17.74 13.88 -1.85
N GLY A 112 -18.21 13.25 -0.77
CA GLY A 112 -19.16 12.12 -0.82
C GLY A 112 -18.58 10.81 -1.34
N THR A 113 -17.38 10.79 -1.91
CA THR A 113 -16.73 9.57 -2.42
C THR A 113 -16.13 8.76 -1.26
N PRO A 114 -16.41 7.45 -1.15
CA PRO A 114 -15.84 6.60 -0.10
C PRO A 114 -14.36 6.32 -0.40
N ILE A 115 -13.50 7.12 0.24
CA ILE A 115 -12.03 7.03 0.17
C ILE A 115 -11.55 6.63 1.56
N GLU A 116 -10.77 5.57 1.62
CA GLU A 116 -10.18 5.03 2.86
C GLU A 116 -9.09 5.97 3.38
N ALA A 117 -8.15 6.36 2.51
CA ALA A 117 -7.09 7.29 2.86
C ALA A 117 -6.44 7.95 1.63
N ILE A 118 -5.67 9.02 1.86
CA ILE A 118 -4.81 9.64 0.85
C ILE A 118 -3.36 9.59 1.35
N SER A 119 -2.43 9.02 0.59
CA SER A 119 -0.99 9.12 0.88
C SER A 119 -0.37 10.28 0.12
N PHE A 120 0.68 10.88 0.71
CA PHE A 120 1.46 11.93 0.06
C PHE A 120 2.77 11.37 -0.49
N ASP A 121 2.86 11.31 -1.82
CA ASP A 121 4.02 10.98 -2.66
C ASP A 121 4.80 9.70 -2.28
N GLU A 122 4.97 8.79 -3.23
CA GLU A 122 5.77 7.57 -3.04
C GLU A 122 7.28 7.86 -2.80
N GLU A 123 7.96 6.99 -2.04
CA GLU A 123 9.44 7.00 -1.93
C GLU A 123 10.07 8.35 -1.49
N ASN A 124 9.46 9.02 -0.53
CA ASN A 124 9.96 10.30 0.01
C ASN A 124 11.33 10.19 0.70
N GLY A 125 12.44 10.43 0.00
CA GLY A 125 13.74 10.64 0.66
C GLY A 125 13.65 11.83 1.62
N LEU A 126 13.60 11.59 2.93
CA LEU A 126 13.25 12.62 3.92
C LEU A 126 14.46 13.48 4.30
N SER A 127 14.38 14.75 3.92
CA SER A 127 15.21 15.84 4.41
C SER A 127 14.38 16.74 5.34
N ALA A 128 15.03 17.59 6.14
CA ALA A 128 14.34 18.55 7.00
C ALA A 128 13.36 19.46 6.21
N ASN A 129 13.75 19.88 5.00
CA ASN A 129 12.90 20.67 4.11
C ASN A 129 11.67 19.86 3.67
N LYS A 130 11.83 18.59 3.30
CA LYS A 130 10.73 17.73 2.90
C LYS A 130 9.78 17.40 4.06
N ILE A 131 10.31 17.15 5.25
CA ILE A 131 9.48 16.96 6.47
C ILE A 131 8.63 18.22 6.73
N THR A 132 9.22 19.41 6.62
CA THR A 132 8.51 20.68 6.80
C THR A 132 7.40 20.84 5.76
N TYR A 133 7.70 20.55 4.50
CA TYR A 133 6.75 20.62 3.38
C TYR A 133 5.56 19.68 3.59
N LEU A 134 5.82 18.40 3.86
CA LEU A 134 4.79 17.38 4.10
C LEU A 134 3.93 17.69 5.34
N ASN A 135 4.55 18.22 6.41
CA ASN A 135 3.83 18.67 7.59
C ASN A 135 2.89 19.85 7.30
N ARG A 136 3.32 20.79 6.45
CA ARG A 136 2.49 21.93 6.04
C ARG A 136 1.28 21.43 5.24
N LEU A 137 1.50 20.55 4.26
CA LEU A 137 0.42 19.93 3.46
C LEU A 137 -0.56 19.14 4.34
N TYR A 138 -0.06 18.30 5.24
CA TYR A 138 -0.89 17.55 6.18
C TYR A 138 -1.82 18.47 6.98
N ARG A 139 -1.29 19.57 7.54
CA ARG A 139 -2.09 20.49 8.34
C ARG A 139 -3.17 21.18 7.51
N ALA A 140 -2.84 21.65 6.31
CA ALA A 140 -3.81 22.27 5.40
C ALA A 140 -4.93 21.30 5.01
N ALA A 141 -4.57 20.05 4.70
CA ALA A 141 -5.51 19.01 4.34
C ALA A 141 -6.40 18.61 5.53
N LYS A 142 -5.83 18.44 6.74
CA LYS A 142 -6.62 18.15 7.96
C LYS A 142 -7.52 19.30 8.39
N GLN A 143 -7.11 20.54 8.15
CA GLN A 143 -7.94 21.71 8.47
C GLN A 143 -9.20 21.73 7.60
N SER A 144 -9.07 21.44 6.31
CA SER A 144 -10.19 21.45 5.35
C SER A 144 -11.01 20.16 5.38
N PHE A 145 -10.35 19.01 5.62
CA PHE A 145 -10.96 17.68 5.57
C PHE A 145 -10.64 16.85 6.83
N PRO A 146 -11.12 17.25 8.02
CA PRO A 146 -10.67 16.70 9.30
C PRO A 146 -10.96 15.19 9.49
N LYS A 147 -12.00 14.68 8.82
CA LYS A 147 -12.40 13.27 8.88
C LYS A 147 -11.61 12.36 7.92
N ARG A 148 -10.94 12.91 6.91
CA ARG A 148 -10.13 12.13 5.97
C ARG A 148 -8.83 11.67 6.64
N GLN A 149 -8.36 10.50 6.25
CA GLN A 149 -7.08 9.94 6.70
C GLN A 149 -5.98 10.33 5.71
N PHE A 150 -4.89 10.88 6.22
CA PHE A 150 -3.71 11.23 5.42
C PHE A 150 -2.50 10.43 5.86
N LEU A 151 -1.87 9.72 4.93
CA LEU A 151 -0.78 8.79 5.17
C LEU A 151 0.54 9.34 4.63
N GLN A 152 1.65 8.85 5.17
CA GLN A 152 2.99 9.17 4.71
C GLN A 152 3.71 7.91 4.24
N TRP A 153 4.40 8.01 3.11
CA TRP A 153 5.29 6.96 2.64
C TRP A 153 6.60 6.94 3.42
N ILE A 154 7.03 5.75 3.79
CA ILE A 154 8.37 5.53 4.36
C ILE A 154 9.33 5.23 3.21
N ALA A 155 10.28 6.14 2.95
CA ALA A 155 11.35 5.83 2.00
C ALA A 155 12.35 4.87 2.61
N MET A 156 12.63 3.80 1.87
CA MET A 156 13.67 2.83 2.21
C MET A 156 14.97 3.16 1.49
N GLN A 157 15.53 4.35 1.72
CA GLN A 157 16.86 4.69 1.20
C GLN A 157 17.93 4.01 2.05
N SER A 158 18.46 2.87 1.59
CA SER A 158 19.55 2.18 2.27
C SER A 158 20.90 2.80 1.89
N LYS A 159 21.45 3.71 2.69
CA LYS A 159 22.87 4.11 2.55
C LYS A 159 23.85 3.09 3.15
N ALA A 160 23.40 2.22 4.06
CA ALA A 160 24.28 1.28 4.76
C ALA A 160 23.60 -0.04 5.16
N GLY A 161 22.52 -0.41 4.45
CA GLY A 161 21.77 -1.62 4.79
C GLY A 161 20.69 -1.42 5.85
N HIS A 162 20.70 -0.36 6.66
CA HIS A 162 19.63 -0.07 7.61
C HIS A 162 18.68 1.01 7.10
N VAL A 163 17.41 0.92 7.49
CA VAL A 163 16.41 1.98 7.28
C VAL A 163 16.51 2.97 8.44
N ASP A 164 16.87 4.22 8.12
CA ASP A 164 16.81 5.30 9.10
C ASP A 164 15.35 5.65 9.37
N LEU A 165 14.90 5.39 10.60
CA LEU A 165 13.57 5.72 11.09
C LEU A 165 13.62 6.86 12.13
N GLY A 166 14.75 7.56 12.30
CA GLY A 166 14.91 8.62 13.29
C GLY A 166 14.00 9.85 13.07
N TRP A 167 13.44 9.99 11.87
CA TRP A 167 12.44 11.00 11.53
C TRP A 167 11.00 10.57 11.84
N VAL A 168 10.75 9.28 12.12
CA VAL A 168 9.42 8.80 12.53
C VAL A 168 9.05 9.52 13.82
N GLY A 169 7.90 10.19 13.82
CA GLY A 169 7.47 11.09 14.91
C GLY A 169 7.70 12.58 14.63
N SER A 170 8.60 12.93 13.71
CA SER A 170 8.78 14.32 13.24
C SER A 170 7.82 14.72 12.12
N ILE A 171 7.17 13.73 11.50
CA ILE A 171 6.16 13.93 10.45
C ILE A 171 4.76 13.61 10.96
N ALA A 172 3.84 14.53 10.73
CA ALA A 172 2.44 14.42 11.03
C ALA A 172 1.76 13.51 9.99
N THR A 173 1.00 12.55 10.49
CA THR A 173 0.32 11.54 9.69
C THR A 173 -0.77 10.86 10.49
N ASP A 174 -1.80 10.36 9.82
CA ASP A 174 -2.79 9.44 10.37
C ASP A 174 -2.34 7.96 10.21
N GLY A 175 -1.32 7.68 9.38
CA GLY A 175 -0.79 6.33 9.17
C GLY A 175 0.38 6.23 8.20
N TRP A 176 0.79 5.00 7.88
CA TRP A 176 2.02 4.75 7.14
C TRP A 176 1.78 3.89 5.92
N VAL A 177 2.45 4.23 4.82
CA VAL A 177 2.60 3.33 3.66
C VAL A 177 4.07 2.91 3.57
N ILE A 178 4.34 1.62 3.41
CA ILE A 178 5.68 1.07 3.27
C ILE A 178 5.77 0.28 1.97
N ASP A 179 6.80 0.56 1.17
CA ASP A 179 7.24 -0.33 0.07
C ASP A 179 8.57 -0.99 0.45
N PRO A 180 8.55 -2.24 0.92
CA PRO A 180 9.74 -3.00 1.27
C PRO A 180 10.48 -3.59 0.07
N TYR A 181 10.20 -3.23 -1.19
CA TYR A 181 10.79 -3.89 -2.36
C TYR A 181 12.31 -4.12 -2.25
N LEU A 182 13.07 -3.13 -1.77
CA LEU A 182 14.53 -3.22 -1.62
C LEU A 182 15.01 -3.63 -0.22
N SER A 183 14.13 -3.85 0.75
CA SER A 183 14.53 -4.22 2.12
C SER A 183 14.83 -5.70 2.27
N SER A 184 15.73 -6.04 3.21
CA SER A 184 15.85 -7.41 3.68
C SER A 184 14.64 -7.79 4.56
N GLU A 185 14.47 -9.08 4.85
CA GLU A 185 13.39 -9.54 5.72
C GLU A 185 13.57 -9.06 7.17
N GLU A 186 14.81 -8.99 7.65
CA GLU A 186 15.15 -8.45 8.97
C GLU A 186 14.83 -6.96 9.06
N ASP A 187 15.30 -6.17 8.09
CA ASP A 187 15.00 -4.74 8.01
C ASP A 187 13.49 -4.51 7.97
N TYR A 188 12.76 -5.32 7.19
CA TYR A 188 11.31 -5.22 7.10
C TYR A 188 10.61 -5.48 8.43
N GLY A 189 11.02 -6.54 9.14
CA GLY A 189 10.50 -6.86 10.47
C GLY A 189 10.72 -5.72 11.46
N GLU A 190 11.92 -5.16 11.48
CA GLU A 190 12.26 -4.01 12.35
C GLU A 190 11.38 -2.79 12.03
N ILE A 191 11.20 -2.47 10.74
CA ILE A 191 10.36 -1.33 10.33
C ILE A 191 8.92 -1.52 10.79
N VAL A 192 8.33 -2.70 10.54
CA VAL A 192 6.97 -2.99 10.96
C VAL A 192 6.83 -2.88 12.47
N GLN A 193 7.79 -3.41 13.23
CA GLN A 193 7.79 -3.31 14.68
C GLN A 193 7.80 -1.85 15.15
N ARG A 194 8.75 -1.03 14.66
CA ARG A 194 8.86 0.37 15.05
C ARG A 194 7.63 1.19 14.67
N LEU A 195 7.05 0.95 13.50
CA LEU A 195 5.83 1.67 13.09
C LEU A 195 4.62 1.24 13.91
N THR A 196 4.56 -0.02 14.35
CA THR A 196 3.47 -0.52 15.22
C THR A 196 3.46 0.20 16.56
N GLU A 197 4.63 0.58 17.09
CA GLU A 197 4.76 1.38 18.32
C GLU A 197 4.08 2.75 18.21
N THR A 198 3.90 3.28 16.99
CA THR A 198 3.17 4.55 16.78
C THR A 198 1.67 4.42 16.96
N SER A 199 1.13 3.20 17.08
CA SER A 199 -0.32 2.90 17.17
C SER A 199 -1.16 3.45 16.01
N LYS A 200 -0.52 3.69 14.85
CA LYS A 200 -1.17 4.14 13.62
C LYS A 200 -1.32 3.00 12.62
N PRO A 201 -2.34 3.02 11.74
CA PRO A 201 -2.48 2.04 10.67
C PRO A 201 -1.25 2.02 9.75
N ILE A 202 -0.88 0.81 9.31
CA ILE A 202 0.23 0.56 8.38
C ILE A 202 -0.31 -0.20 7.18
N TYR A 203 0.08 0.27 6.00
CA TYR A 203 -0.22 -0.29 4.69
C TYR A 203 1.09 -0.71 4.05
N SER A 204 1.24 -1.99 3.68
CA SER A 204 2.46 -2.54 3.11
C SER A 204 2.25 -3.03 1.69
N VAL A 205 3.06 -2.50 0.77
CA VAL A 205 3.06 -2.85 -0.65
C VAL A 205 3.92 -4.09 -0.87
N ILE A 206 3.28 -5.26 -0.97
CA ILE A 206 3.94 -6.55 -1.19
C ILE A 206 3.95 -6.88 -2.68
N TRP A 207 5.15 -6.97 -3.24
CA TRP A 207 5.36 -7.31 -4.63
C TRP A 207 5.07 -8.79 -4.88
N ALA A 208 4.08 -9.09 -5.72
CA ALA A 208 3.79 -10.44 -6.22
C ALA A 208 4.15 -10.51 -7.71
N THR A 209 5.43 -10.32 -8.02
CA THR A 209 5.92 -10.13 -9.39
C THR A 209 7.04 -11.13 -9.71
N PRO A 210 6.76 -12.25 -10.38
CA PRO A 210 7.79 -13.24 -10.67
C PRO A 210 8.87 -12.71 -11.62
N GLY A 211 8.55 -11.72 -12.45
CA GLY A 211 9.48 -11.06 -13.38
C GLY A 211 10.38 -9.99 -12.75
N ARG A 212 10.26 -9.68 -11.45
CA ARG A 212 11.12 -8.71 -10.75
C ARG A 212 11.57 -9.25 -9.39
N PRO A 213 12.87 -9.40 -9.15
CA PRO A 213 13.37 -9.91 -7.89
C PRO A 213 13.23 -8.88 -6.78
N ILE A 214 12.76 -9.33 -5.62
CA ILE A 214 12.62 -8.52 -4.40
C ILE A 214 13.95 -8.54 -3.63
N GLY A 215 14.39 -7.40 -3.11
CA GLY A 215 15.56 -7.25 -2.24
C GLY A 215 16.82 -6.65 -2.90
N LYS A 216 17.88 -6.47 -2.09
CA LYS A 216 19.10 -5.70 -2.39
C LYS A 216 20.05 -6.24 -3.48
N ARG A 217 19.68 -7.25 -4.28
CA ARG A 217 20.61 -7.85 -5.26
C ARG A 217 20.42 -7.28 -6.67
N PRO A 218 21.43 -6.59 -7.25
CA PRO A 218 21.33 -6.05 -8.59
C PRO A 218 21.83 -7.12 -9.58
N HIS A 219 20.96 -7.90 -10.23
CA HIS A 219 21.36 -8.55 -11.48
C HIS A 219 20.42 -8.14 -12.61
N PRO A 220 20.93 -7.46 -13.65
CA PRO A 220 20.22 -7.30 -14.90
C PRO A 220 20.22 -8.65 -15.62
N GLY A 221 19.10 -9.35 -15.55
CA GLY A 221 18.91 -10.64 -16.19
C GLY A 221 17.55 -11.20 -15.76
N THR A 222 16.56 -11.04 -16.63
CA THR A 222 15.20 -11.55 -16.46
C THR A 222 15.22 -13.07 -16.52
N ASP A 223 15.46 -13.74 -15.40
CA ASP A 223 15.20 -15.18 -15.29
C ASP A 223 14.09 -15.43 -14.27
N ALA A 224 12.95 -15.80 -14.82
CA ALA A 224 11.72 -16.26 -14.19
C ALA A 224 11.90 -17.26 -13.03
N GLY A 225 13.01 -18.00 -13.03
CA GLY A 225 13.29 -19.08 -12.08
C GLY A 225 13.36 -18.64 -10.62
N TRP A 226 13.70 -17.37 -10.34
CA TRP A 226 13.95 -16.93 -8.96
C TRP A 226 12.70 -16.95 -8.09
N TRP A 227 11.52 -16.75 -8.68
CA TRP A 227 10.25 -16.92 -7.96
C TRP A 227 10.15 -18.33 -7.37
N ASN A 228 10.36 -19.34 -8.21
CA ASN A 228 10.24 -20.74 -7.83
C ASN A 228 11.36 -21.17 -6.88
N ASP A 229 12.57 -20.66 -7.07
CA ASP A 229 13.74 -21.09 -6.30
C ASP A 229 13.74 -20.54 -4.86
N SER A 230 13.44 -19.25 -4.70
CA SER A 230 13.66 -18.59 -3.40
C SER A 230 12.75 -17.42 -3.09
N GLN A 231 12.29 -16.63 -4.08
CA GLN A 231 11.58 -15.38 -3.79
C GLN A 231 10.20 -15.59 -3.17
N TRP A 232 9.57 -16.74 -3.43
CA TRP A 232 8.34 -17.11 -2.74
C TRP A 232 8.51 -17.12 -1.20
N LYS A 233 9.72 -17.35 -0.67
CA LYS A 233 10.03 -17.32 0.77
C LYS A 233 9.92 -15.91 1.32
N THR A 234 10.52 -14.94 0.64
CA THR A 234 10.43 -13.53 1.02
C THR A 234 9.01 -13.01 0.93
N PHE A 235 8.27 -13.40 -0.11
CA PHE A 235 6.85 -13.14 -0.21
C PHE A 235 6.08 -13.72 0.99
N TYR A 236 6.27 -15.01 1.30
CA TYR A 236 5.64 -15.68 2.44
C TYR A 236 5.96 -14.97 3.76
N ASN A 237 7.24 -14.66 4.01
CA ASN A 237 7.70 -14.07 5.27
C ASN A 237 7.09 -12.68 5.48
N ARG A 238 7.02 -11.86 4.43
CA ARG A 238 6.37 -10.54 4.52
C ARG A 238 4.87 -10.65 4.80
N LEU A 239 4.18 -11.62 4.19
CA LEU A 239 2.77 -11.87 4.50
C LEU A 239 2.57 -12.31 5.95
N ALA A 240 3.45 -13.18 6.47
CA ALA A 240 3.40 -13.63 7.84
C ALA A 240 3.67 -12.48 8.84
N ILE A 241 4.68 -11.64 8.56
CA ILE A 241 4.97 -10.43 9.34
C ILE A 241 3.76 -9.49 9.34
N ASN A 242 3.10 -9.29 8.18
CA ASN A 242 1.92 -8.43 8.11
C ASN A 242 0.76 -8.94 8.96
N GLN A 243 0.45 -10.22 8.88
CA GLN A 243 -0.61 -10.81 9.71
C GLN A 243 -0.29 -10.74 11.20
N ALA A 244 0.96 -11.05 11.57
CA ALA A 244 1.40 -11.03 12.97
C ALA A 244 1.26 -9.63 13.60
N ASN A 245 1.48 -8.58 12.80
CA ASN A 245 1.46 -7.19 13.25
C ASN A 245 0.21 -6.40 12.81
N LYS A 246 -0.81 -7.07 12.27
CA LYS A 246 -2.06 -6.45 11.77
C LYS A 246 -1.82 -5.33 10.74
N VAL A 247 -0.79 -5.47 9.91
CA VAL A 247 -0.49 -4.56 8.79
C VAL A 247 -1.39 -4.92 7.62
N ALA A 248 -1.99 -3.92 6.98
CA ALA A 248 -2.78 -4.11 5.77
C ALA A 248 -1.85 -4.42 4.60
N THR A 249 -2.07 -5.56 3.93
CA THR A 249 -1.29 -5.95 2.75
C THR A 249 -1.92 -5.38 1.48
N ILE A 250 -1.11 -4.74 0.64
CA ILE A 250 -1.49 -4.34 -0.70
C ILE A 250 -0.57 -5.06 -1.68
N PHE A 251 -1.14 -5.82 -2.60
CA PHE A 251 -0.35 -6.52 -3.59
C PHE A 251 -0.01 -5.63 -4.77
N TYR A 252 1.27 -5.52 -5.07
CA TYR A 252 1.77 -4.91 -6.29
C TYR A 252 1.87 -6.00 -7.36
N LEU A 253 1.02 -5.92 -8.40
CA LEU A 253 0.88 -6.93 -9.44
C LEU A 253 1.32 -6.33 -10.79
N TYR A 254 2.44 -6.77 -11.36
CA TYR A 254 2.91 -6.38 -12.71
C TYR A 254 3.63 -7.51 -13.45
N GLY A 255 3.29 -7.65 -14.73
CA GLY A 255 4.10 -8.41 -15.68
C GLY A 255 5.24 -7.54 -16.22
N THR A 256 6.35 -8.17 -16.62
CA THR A 256 7.43 -7.51 -17.36
C THR A 256 7.56 -8.11 -18.75
N GLU A 257 7.65 -7.26 -19.76
CA GLU A 257 8.05 -7.65 -21.12
C GLU A 257 9.29 -6.82 -21.49
N GLY A 258 10.47 -7.46 -21.45
CA GLY A 258 11.76 -6.77 -21.53
C GLY A 258 11.94 -5.77 -20.37
N LYS A 259 12.20 -4.50 -20.68
CA LYS A 259 12.29 -3.41 -19.69
C LYS A 259 10.94 -2.72 -19.41
N THR A 260 9.88 -3.10 -20.12
CA THR A 260 8.57 -2.44 -20.00
C THR A 260 7.68 -3.14 -18.99
N ILE A 261 7.01 -2.34 -18.17
CA ILE A 261 5.97 -2.80 -17.24
C ILE A 261 4.69 -3.00 -18.08
N LYS A 262 4.10 -4.18 -18.00
CA LYS A 262 2.86 -4.53 -18.70
C LYS A 262 1.75 -4.85 -17.70
N ARG A 263 0.51 -4.66 -18.15
CA ARG A 263 -0.68 -5.15 -17.46
C ARG A 263 -0.52 -6.65 -17.19
N THR A 264 -0.73 -7.06 -15.96
CA THR A 264 -0.60 -8.45 -15.50
C THR A 264 -1.37 -9.45 -16.33
N TRP A 265 -2.56 -9.07 -16.81
CA TRP A 265 -3.45 -9.92 -17.61
C TRP A 265 -3.10 -9.92 -19.09
N ALA A 266 -2.37 -8.90 -19.55
CA ALA A 266 -1.82 -8.81 -20.90
C ALA A 266 -0.40 -9.39 -20.99
N GLY A 267 0.13 -9.93 -19.89
CA GLY A 267 1.41 -10.63 -19.84
C GLY A 267 1.42 -11.94 -20.62
N ASN A 268 2.50 -12.70 -20.50
CA ASN A 268 2.58 -14.01 -21.15
C ASN A 268 1.64 -15.04 -20.45
N PRO A 269 1.44 -16.26 -21.00
CA PRO A 269 0.59 -17.27 -20.36
C PRO A 269 0.97 -17.60 -18.90
N CYS A 270 2.27 -17.57 -18.56
CA CYS A 270 2.71 -17.80 -17.19
C CYS A 270 2.31 -16.67 -16.25
N ASP A 271 2.42 -15.40 -16.68
CA ASP A 271 1.96 -14.26 -15.90
C ASP A 271 0.47 -14.43 -15.57
N ARG A 272 -0.35 -14.71 -16.59
CA ARG A 272 -1.80 -14.93 -16.41
C ARG A 272 -2.09 -16.06 -15.43
N GLN A 273 -1.42 -17.20 -15.56
CA GLN A 273 -1.61 -18.33 -14.65
C GLN A 273 -1.20 -17.98 -13.23
N PHE A 274 -0.03 -17.36 -13.05
CA PHE A 274 0.47 -16.92 -11.75
C PHE A 274 -0.52 -16.00 -11.04
N TYR A 275 -1.05 -15.00 -11.74
CA TYR A 275 -2.01 -14.07 -11.15
C TYR A 275 -3.37 -14.70 -10.90
N SER A 276 -3.80 -15.61 -11.78
CA SER A 276 -5.00 -16.41 -11.54
C SER A 276 -4.86 -17.22 -10.25
N ASP A 277 -3.72 -17.90 -10.04
CA ASP A 277 -3.48 -18.69 -8.83
C ASP A 277 -3.32 -17.81 -7.59
N LEU A 278 -2.68 -16.64 -7.72
CA LEU A 278 -2.62 -15.66 -6.64
C LEU A 278 -4.05 -15.29 -6.20
N VAL A 279 -4.92 -14.93 -7.15
CA VAL A 279 -6.28 -14.50 -6.89
C VAL A 279 -7.17 -15.61 -6.34
N ASN A 280 -7.14 -16.78 -6.97
CA ASN A 280 -8.09 -17.86 -6.72
C ASN A 280 -7.62 -18.84 -5.62
N VAL A 281 -6.32 -18.85 -5.29
CA VAL A 281 -5.74 -19.80 -4.33
C VAL A 281 -5.03 -19.06 -3.18
N THR A 282 -4.11 -18.15 -3.48
CA THR A 282 -3.33 -17.47 -2.42
C THR A 282 -4.18 -16.55 -1.57
N LEU A 283 -4.99 -15.66 -2.17
CA LEU A 283 -5.79 -14.71 -1.39
C LEU A 283 -6.80 -15.40 -0.48
N PRO A 284 -7.59 -16.40 -0.93
CA PRO A 284 -8.51 -17.10 -0.04
C PRO A 284 -7.77 -17.78 1.11
N TYR A 285 -6.62 -18.42 0.84
CA TYR A 285 -5.80 -19.02 1.88
C TYR A 285 -5.31 -17.98 2.89
N TYR A 286 -4.70 -16.89 2.41
CA TYR A 286 -4.20 -15.80 3.23
C TYR A 286 -5.29 -15.16 4.11
N ARG A 287 -6.52 -15.02 3.61
CA ARG A 287 -7.65 -14.48 4.39
C ARG A 287 -8.17 -15.44 5.46
N SER A 288 -8.06 -16.75 5.25
CA SER A 288 -8.66 -17.77 6.10
C SER A 288 -7.67 -18.45 7.06
N HIS A 289 -6.36 -18.26 6.84
CA HIS A 289 -5.32 -18.94 7.62
C HIS A 289 -4.33 -17.93 8.21
N ARG A 290 -3.94 -18.20 9.45
CA ARG A 290 -2.80 -17.54 10.09
C ARG A 290 -1.51 -18.19 9.61
N LEU A 291 -0.62 -17.40 9.02
CA LEU A 291 0.69 -17.83 8.57
C LEU A 291 1.65 -17.97 9.75
N SER A 292 2.52 -18.98 9.68
CA SER A 292 3.64 -19.12 10.61
C SER A 292 4.73 -18.11 10.23
N PRO A 293 5.37 -17.42 11.19
CA PRO A 293 6.55 -16.58 10.89
C PRO A 293 7.77 -17.43 10.47
N VAL A 294 7.71 -18.75 10.62
CA VAL A 294 8.74 -19.67 10.12
C VAL A 294 8.43 -20.05 8.68
N THR A 295 9.37 -19.77 7.77
CA THR A 295 9.26 -20.15 6.37
C THR A 295 9.27 -21.67 6.20
N PRO A 296 8.33 -22.25 5.44
CA PRO A 296 8.37 -23.67 5.09
C PRO A 296 9.65 -24.05 4.31
N ALA A 297 10.07 -25.32 4.41
CA ALA A 297 11.23 -25.82 3.69
C ALA A 297 10.99 -25.91 2.17
N SER A 298 9.74 -26.07 1.74
CA SER A 298 9.30 -26.14 0.34
C SER A 298 8.12 -25.19 0.10
N ARG A 299 7.91 -24.77 -1.16
CA ARG A 299 6.85 -23.82 -1.48
C ARG A 299 5.48 -24.46 -1.20
N PRO A 300 4.65 -23.85 -0.33
CA PRO A 300 3.29 -24.32 -0.14
C PRO A 300 2.48 -24.26 -1.43
N LYS A 301 1.59 -25.22 -1.66
CA LYS A 301 0.74 -25.29 -2.86
C LYS A 301 -0.15 -24.06 -3.06
N TRP A 302 -0.44 -23.31 -2.00
CA TRP A 302 -1.25 -22.10 -2.07
C TRP A 302 -0.46 -20.87 -2.52
N ILE A 303 0.87 -20.92 -2.59
CA ILE A 303 1.68 -19.89 -3.22
C ILE A 303 1.89 -20.28 -4.69
N PRO A 304 1.57 -19.39 -5.65
CA PRO A 304 1.65 -19.69 -7.07
C PRO A 304 3.07 -20.08 -7.47
N GLY A 305 3.18 -20.99 -8.43
CA GLY A 305 4.40 -21.17 -9.20
C GLY A 305 4.40 -20.31 -10.45
N TYR A 306 5.58 -20.14 -11.04
CA TYR A 306 5.73 -19.39 -12.28
C TYR A 306 6.31 -20.26 -13.39
N CYS A 307 5.56 -20.43 -14.49
CA CYS A 307 5.92 -21.31 -15.62
C CYS A 307 6.26 -22.78 -15.25
N GLU A 308 5.65 -23.33 -14.21
CA GLU A 308 5.85 -24.75 -13.87
C GLU A 308 5.04 -25.62 -14.85
N GLY A 309 5.73 -26.48 -15.61
CA GLY A 309 5.09 -27.41 -16.56
C GLY A 309 4.99 -26.91 -18.01
N THR A 310 5.59 -25.77 -18.35
CA THR A 310 5.69 -25.25 -19.74
C THR A 310 7.09 -25.41 -20.35
N ARG A 311 7.89 -26.38 -19.88
CA ARG A 311 9.18 -26.77 -20.47
C ARG A 311 9.02 -27.98 -21.36
#